data_AF-A0A512HVK7-F1
#
_entry.id   AF-A0A512HVK7-F1
#
_cell.length_a   1.000
_cell.length_b   1.000
_cell.length_c   1.000
_cell.angle_alpha   90.00
_cell.angle_beta   90.00
_cell.angle_gamma   90.00
#
_symmetry.space_group_name_H-M   'P 1'
#
loop_
_entity.id
_entity.type
_entity.pdbx_description
1 polymer ?
#
loop_
_entity_poly.entity_id
_entity_poly.type
_entity_poly.pdbx_seq_one_letter_code
_entity_poly.pdbx_strand_id
1 'polypeptide(L)'
;MTDDTPETRHTVTIPASVPLVSLFGPADEFLRLMESAFDAKIHARGNEVTLTGPPAEAALVERLLDELVTILRTGQALNAETVDRSIGMLRTETQERPADVLSLNILSSRGRTIRPKTLNQKKYVDAIDEHTIVFGIGPAGTGKTYLAMAKAVQALQAKEVTRIILTRPAVEAGERLGYLPGTLSEKIDPYLRPLYDALHDMLDPDSIPKLLTSGVIEVAPLAYMRGRTLNDAFIILDEAQNTTAEQMKMFLTRLGFGSKMVVTGDVTQVDLPGGATSGLRVVQQILDEVRDVHFSRLTSHDVVRHKLVGRIVAAYDEYEANGRDSRSEAAGGAHDRRRPQ
;
A
#
# COMPACT_ATOMS: atom_id res chain seq x y z
N MET A 1 -3.87 46.04 9.34
CA MET A 1 -3.23 45.47 8.14
C MET A 1 -4.18 44.41 7.62
N THR A 2 -5.04 44.80 6.68
CA THR A 2 -5.86 43.86 5.91
C THR A 2 -4.95 43.23 4.88
N ASP A 3 -4.79 41.91 4.97
CA ASP A 3 -4.03 41.10 4.01
C ASP A 3 -4.84 41.05 2.72
N ASP A 4 -4.56 41.97 1.79
CA ASP A 4 -5.26 42.10 0.52
C ASP A 4 -4.63 41.12 -0.49
N THR A 5 -4.80 39.83 -0.21
CA THR A 5 -4.41 38.78 -1.15
C THR A 5 -5.30 38.92 -2.39
N PRO A 6 -4.74 39.08 -3.59
CA PRO A 6 -5.54 39.38 -4.78
C PRO A 6 -6.50 38.22 -5.05
N GLU A 7 -7.81 38.45 -4.91
CA GLU A 7 -8.83 37.45 -5.25
C GLU A 7 -8.99 37.37 -6.76
N THR A 8 -9.02 36.16 -7.30
CA THR A 8 -9.33 35.89 -8.69
C THR A 8 -10.63 35.12 -8.79
N ARG A 9 -11.40 35.41 -9.86
CA ARG A 9 -12.60 34.67 -10.22
C ARG A 9 -12.38 33.91 -11.52
N HIS A 10 -12.43 32.58 -11.46
CA HIS A 10 -12.37 31.69 -12.62
C HIS A 10 -13.67 30.91 -12.77
N THR A 11 -14.04 30.58 -14.01
CA THR A 11 -15.20 29.73 -14.30
C THR A 11 -14.75 28.54 -15.13
N VAL A 12 -15.05 27.35 -14.63
CA VAL A 12 -14.75 26.06 -15.27
C VAL A 12 -16.06 25.46 -15.78
N THR A 13 -16.08 24.99 -17.02
CA THR A 13 -17.26 24.32 -17.60
C THR A 13 -17.08 22.81 -17.57
N ILE A 14 -17.91 22.12 -16.80
CA ILE A 14 -17.94 20.67 -16.73
C ILE A 14 -18.53 20.10 -18.04
N PRO A 15 -17.88 19.11 -18.67
CA PRO A 15 -18.39 18.48 -19.86
C PRO A 15 -19.75 17.82 -19.62
N ALA A 16 -20.70 18.02 -20.54
CA ALA A 16 -22.06 17.46 -20.44
C ALA A 16 -22.11 15.92 -20.36
N SER A 17 -21.03 15.24 -20.77
CA SER A 17 -20.86 13.79 -20.65
C SER A 17 -20.69 13.32 -19.20
N VAL A 18 -20.39 14.22 -18.26
CA VAL A 18 -20.13 13.89 -16.86
C VAL A 18 -21.35 14.24 -16.01
N PRO A 19 -21.99 13.25 -15.35
CA PRO A 19 -23.08 13.54 -14.42
C PRO A 19 -22.58 14.34 -13.23
N LEU A 20 -23.17 15.52 -12.98
CA LEU A 20 -22.75 16.42 -11.91
C LEU A 20 -22.89 15.79 -10.52
N VAL A 21 -23.93 14.96 -10.32
CA VAL A 21 -24.12 14.20 -9.08
C VAL A 21 -22.95 13.24 -8.82
N SER A 22 -22.35 12.68 -9.87
CA SER A 22 -21.18 11.82 -9.73
C SER A 22 -19.90 12.60 -9.40
N LEU A 23 -19.83 13.88 -9.81
CA LEU A 23 -18.69 14.77 -9.54
C LEU A 23 -18.75 15.40 -8.15
N PHE A 24 -19.92 15.86 -7.72
CA PHE A 24 -20.12 16.54 -6.42
C PHE A 24 -20.57 15.62 -5.29
N GLY A 25 -20.99 14.40 -5.62
CA GLY A 25 -21.40 13.39 -4.66
C GLY A 25 -22.83 13.58 -4.14
N PRO A 26 -23.37 12.57 -3.44
CA PRO A 26 -24.68 12.66 -2.81
C PRO A 26 -24.74 13.79 -1.79
N ALA A 27 -25.78 14.62 -1.86
CA ALA A 27 -25.95 15.80 -1.01
C ALA A 27 -24.72 16.72 -0.97
N ASP A 28 -24.00 16.84 -2.10
CA ASP A 28 -22.81 17.69 -2.26
C ASP A 28 -21.67 17.36 -1.28
N GLU A 29 -21.55 16.10 -0.86
CA GLU A 29 -20.50 15.68 0.08
C GLU A 29 -19.08 15.90 -0.47
N PHE A 30 -18.83 15.68 -1.76
CA PHE A 30 -17.50 15.91 -2.35
C PHE A 30 -17.21 17.40 -2.54
N LEU A 31 -18.25 18.18 -2.87
CA LEU A 31 -18.12 19.64 -2.95
C LEU A 31 -17.68 20.23 -1.60
N ARG A 32 -18.33 19.81 -0.50
CA ARG A 32 -17.95 20.24 0.85
C ARG A 32 -16.54 19.79 1.25
N LEU A 33 -16.10 18.61 0.80
CA LEU A 33 -14.71 18.18 1.01
C LEU A 33 -13.74 19.11 0.29
N MET A 34 -14.01 19.45 -0.97
CA MET A 34 -13.18 20.41 -1.73
C MET A 34 -13.17 21.79 -1.03
N GLU A 35 -14.33 22.34 -0.66
CA GLU A 35 -14.43 23.62 0.05
C GLU A 35 -13.69 23.63 1.40
N SER A 36 -13.71 22.52 2.13
CA SER A 36 -12.98 22.40 3.40
C SER A 36 -11.47 22.31 3.23
N ALA A 37 -11.01 21.90 2.05
CA ALA A 37 -9.62 21.59 1.77
C ALA A 37 -8.85 22.72 1.09
N PHE A 38 -9.52 23.71 0.50
CA PHE A 38 -8.90 24.84 -0.20
C PHE A 38 -9.45 26.16 0.33
N ASP A 39 -8.61 27.20 0.34
CA ASP A 39 -9.02 28.56 0.70
C ASP A 39 -9.67 29.27 -0.50
N ALA A 40 -10.65 28.62 -1.12
CA ALA A 40 -11.36 29.11 -2.29
C ALA A 40 -12.85 28.77 -2.20
N LYS A 41 -13.71 29.74 -2.56
CA LYS A 41 -15.15 29.54 -2.66
C LYS A 41 -15.47 28.82 -3.97
N ILE A 42 -16.23 27.74 -3.89
CA ILE A 42 -16.61 26.91 -5.04
C ILE A 42 -18.13 26.99 -5.21
N HIS A 43 -18.60 27.59 -6.30
CA HIS A 43 -20.02 27.71 -6.59
C HIS A 43 -20.39 26.97 -7.87
N ALA A 44 -21.13 25.86 -7.75
CA ALA A 44 -21.62 25.08 -8.88
C ALA A 44 -23.04 25.49 -9.26
N ARG A 45 -23.26 25.85 -10.53
CA ARG A 45 -24.58 26.14 -11.10
C ARG A 45 -24.71 25.53 -12.49
N GLY A 46 -25.57 24.52 -12.63
CA GLY A 46 -25.61 23.74 -13.87
C GLY A 46 -24.26 23.08 -14.11
N ASN A 47 -23.74 23.15 -15.32
CA ASN A 47 -22.42 22.63 -15.65
C ASN A 47 -21.29 23.67 -15.50
N GLU A 48 -21.55 24.84 -14.92
CA GLU A 48 -20.53 25.85 -14.65
C GLU A 48 -20.15 25.84 -13.17
N VAL A 49 -18.85 25.82 -12.90
CA VAL A 49 -18.28 25.95 -11.56
C VAL A 49 -17.49 27.24 -11.49
N THR A 50 -17.91 28.16 -10.63
CA THR A 50 -17.21 29.42 -10.37
C THR A 50 -16.32 29.25 -9.15
N LEU A 51 -15.05 29.59 -9.29
CA LEU A 51 -14.01 29.55 -8.27
C LEU A 51 -13.65 30.99 -7.88
N THR A 52 -13.62 31.32 -6.59
CA THR A 52 -13.23 32.65 -6.11
C THR A 52 -12.29 32.53 -4.91
N GLY A 53 -11.09 33.10 -5.00
CA GLY A 53 -10.09 33.05 -3.94
C GLY A 53 -8.68 33.38 -4.45
N PRO A 54 -7.62 33.07 -3.68
CA PRO A 54 -6.24 33.24 -4.12
C PRO A 54 -5.96 32.48 -5.43
N PRO A 55 -5.21 33.05 -6.40
CA PRO A 55 -4.99 32.46 -7.71
C PRO A 55 -4.43 31.04 -7.67
N ALA A 56 -3.52 30.76 -6.73
CA ALA A 56 -2.92 29.45 -6.55
C ALA A 56 -3.95 28.40 -6.08
N GLU A 57 -4.81 28.76 -5.12
CA GLU A 57 -5.85 27.85 -4.61
C GLU A 57 -6.95 27.63 -5.67
N ALA A 58 -7.37 28.68 -6.38
CA ALA A 58 -8.32 28.55 -7.49
C ALA A 58 -7.79 27.63 -8.60
N ALA A 59 -6.51 27.77 -8.97
CA ALA A 59 -5.87 26.89 -9.95
C ALA A 59 -5.76 25.44 -9.48
N LEU A 60 -5.50 25.19 -8.20
CA LEU A 60 -5.48 23.84 -7.64
C LEU A 60 -6.88 23.19 -7.66
N VAL A 61 -7.93 23.95 -7.36
CA VAL A 61 -9.31 23.44 -7.44
C VAL A 61 -9.71 23.15 -8.89
N GLU A 62 -9.34 24.00 -9.84
CA GLU A 62 -9.57 23.76 -11.27
C GLU A 62 -8.88 22.45 -11.72
N ARG A 63 -7.60 22.28 -11.39
CA ARG A 63 -6.87 21.04 -11.66
C ARG A 63 -7.55 19.84 -11.01
N LEU A 64 -8.02 19.96 -9.76
CA LEU A 64 -8.74 18.87 -9.09
C LEU A 64 -10.01 18.47 -9.85
N LEU A 65 -10.80 19.44 -10.30
CA LEU A 65 -12.02 19.16 -11.07
C LEU A 65 -11.69 18.41 -12.38
N ASP A 66 -10.63 18.82 -13.09
CA ASP A 66 -10.17 18.14 -14.30
C ASP A 66 -9.72 16.70 -14.04
N GLU A 67 -9.01 16.46 -12.94
CA GLU A 67 -8.58 15.12 -12.53
C GLU A 67 -9.78 14.22 -12.17
N LEU A 68 -10.73 14.73 -11.39
CA LEU A 68 -11.94 13.99 -11.00
C LEU A 68 -12.83 13.68 -12.23
N VAL A 69 -12.95 14.62 -13.15
CA VAL A 69 -13.62 14.42 -14.45
C VAL A 69 -12.92 13.33 -15.26
N THR A 70 -11.58 13.32 -15.28
CA THR A 70 -10.80 12.31 -16.00
C THR A 70 -11.03 10.93 -15.38
N ILE A 71 -11.00 10.80 -14.05
CA ILE A 71 -11.30 9.55 -13.34
C ILE A 71 -12.71 9.05 -13.67
N LEU A 72 -13.74 9.90 -13.61
CA LEU A 72 -15.12 9.53 -13.97
C LEU A 72 -15.24 9.03 -15.42
N ARG A 73 -14.52 9.67 -16.35
CA ARG A 73 -14.51 9.26 -17.77
C ARG A 73 -13.91 7.88 -18.00
N THR A 74 -13.04 7.39 -17.12
CA THR A 74 -12.54 6.00 -17.15
C THR A 74 -13.58 4.97 -16.70
N GLY A 75 -14.80 5.39 -16.35
CA GLY A 75 -15.88 4.53 -15.86
C GLY A 75 -15.81 4.24 -14.36
N GLN A 76 -14.90 4.92 -13.64
CA GLN A 76 -14.72 4.73 -12.21
C GLN A 76 -15.62 5.66 -11.40
N ALA A 77 -16.26 5.13 -10.36
CA ALA A 77 -17.03 5.94 -9.43
C ALA A 77 -16.11 6.72 -8.48
N LEU A 78 -16.49 7.97 -8.20
CA LEU A 78 -15.88 8.77 -7.14
C LEU A 78 -16.49 8.41 -5.79
N ASN A 79 -15.67 8.56 -4.75
CA ASN A 79 -16.08 8.51 -3.36
C ASN A 79 -15.22 9.50 -2.55
N ALA A 80 -15.61 9.77 -1.31
CA ALA A 80 -14.91 10.72 -0.43
C ALA A 80 -13.40 10.40 -0.31
N GLU A 81 -13.03 9.12 -0.23
CA GLU A 81 -11.61 8.70 -0.16
C GLU A 81 -10.82 9.05 -1.44
N THR A 82 -11.45 8.95 -2.61
CA THR A 82 -10.82 9.29 -3.91
C THR A 82 -10.60 10.79 -4.04
N VAL A 83 -11.56 11.59 -3.56
CA VAL A 83 -11.48 13.06 -3.55
C VAL A 83 -10.40 13.54 -2.58
N ASP A 84 -10.43 13.08 -1.32
CA ASP A 84 -9.42 13.40 -0.30
C ASP A 84 -7.99 13.12 -0.79
N ARG A 85 -7.81 12.01 -1.52
CA ARG A 85 -6.50 11.66 -2.07
C ARG A 85 -6.07 12.51 -3.24
N SER A 86 -6.98 12.82 -4.14
CA SER A 86 -6.68 13.69 -5.28
C SER A 86 -6.23 15.06 -4.79
N ILE A 87 -6.88 15.58 -3.74
CA ILE A 87 -6.46 16.79 -3.01
C ILE A 87 -5.04 16.64 -2.46
N GLY A 88 -4.77 15.56 -1.72
CA GLY A 88 -3.44 15.33 -1.13
C GLY A 88 -2.32 15.23 -2.18
N MET A 89 -2.58 14.56 -3.31
CA MET A 89 -1.61 14.44 -4.41
C MET A 89 -1.31 15.80 -5.05
N LEU A 90 -2.35 16.63 -5.29
CA LEU A 90 -2.17 17.96 -5.89
C LEU A 90 -1.41 18.91 -4.97
N ARG A 91 -1.66 18.87 -3.66
CA ARG A 91 -0.91 19.70 -2.68
C ARG A 91 0.55 19.30 -2.54
N THR A 92 0.92 18.07 -2.90
CA THR A 92 2.32 17.60 -2.86
C THR A 92 3.09 17.95 -4.15
N GLU A 93 2.47 18.67 -5.09
CA GLU A 93 3.05 19.09 -6.39
C GLU A 93 3.80 17.97 -7.12
N THR A 94 3.18 16.79 -7.22
CA THR A 94 3.78 15.68 -7.96
C THR A 94 3.69 15.89 -9.47
N GLN A 95 4.70 15.46 -10.23
CA GLN A 95 4.64 15.46 -11.71
C GLN A 95 3.53 14.53 -12.24
N GLU A 96 3.19 13.49 -11.48
CA GLU A 96 2.21 12.49 -11.83
C GLU A 96 0.80 12.95 -11.44
N ARG A 97 -0.17 12.72 -12.32
CA ARG A 97 -1.55 13.20 -12.15
C ARG A 97 -2.37 12.22 -11.30
N PRO A 98 -3.27 12.70 -10.43
CA PRO A 98 -4.19 11.83 -9.67
C PRO A 98 -4.97 10.85 -10.54
N ALA A 99 -5.40 11.25 -11.74
CA ALA A 99 -6.09 10.35 -12.66
C ALA A 99 -5.18 9.20 -13.10
N ASP A 100 -3.90 9.44 -13.39
CA ASP A 100 -2.95 8.39 -13.81
C ASP A 100 -2.70 7.36 -12.70
N VAL A 101 -2.83 7.75 -11.43
CA VAL A 101 -2.71 6.85 -10.27
C VAL A 101 -3.99 6.11 -9.99
N LEU A 102 -5.10 6.83 -9.87
CA LEU A 102 -6.35 6.28 -9.36
C LEU A 102 -7.13 5.54 -10.45
N SER A 103 -6.87 5.82 -11.74
CA SER A 103 -7.49 5.11 -12.86
C SER A 103 -6.90 3.72 -13.13
N LEU A 104 -5.67 3.45 -12.68
CA LEU A 104 -5.02 2.15 -12.88
C LEU A 104 -5.78 1.04 -12.14
N ASN A 105 -6.36 0.12 -12.90
CA ASN A 105 -7.05 -1.04 -12.36
C ASN A 105 -6.17 -2.27 -12.53
N ILE A 106 -5.82 -2.94 -11.43
CA ILE A 106 -5.05 -4.18 -11.47
C ILE A 106 -6.00 -5.37 -11.64
N LEU A 107 -6.99 -5.46 -10.75
CA LEU A 107 -7.99 -6.52 -10.77
C LEU A 107 -9.34 -5.97 -10.36
N SER A 108 -10.37 -6.43 -11.07
CA SER A 108 -11.75 -6.31 -10.63
C SER A 108 -12.32 -7.70 -10.41
N SER A 109 -12.69 -7.99 -9.16
CA SER A 109 -13.34 -9.24 -8.79
C SER A 109 -14.54 -8.92 -7.90
N ARG A 110 -15.73 -9.43 -8.27
CA ARG A 110 -16.96 -9.32 -7.45
C ARG A 110 -17.30 -7.90 -6.99
N GLY A 111 -17.11 -6.91 -7.87
CA GLY A 111 -17.37 -5.51 -7.58
C GLY A 111 -16.32 -4.81 -6.70
N ARG A 112 -15.29 -5.53 -6.23
CA ARG A 112 -14.10 -4.95 -5.60
C ARG A 112 -13.04 -4.72 -6.66
N THR A 113 -12.47 -3.52 -6.66
CA THR A 113 -11.39 -3.14 -7.57
C THR A 113 -10.12 -2.93 -6.76
N ILE A 114 -9.08 -3.67 -7.10
CA ILE A 114 -7.75 -3.57 -6.51
C ILE A 114 -6.91 -2.67 -7.40
N ARG A 115 -6.43 -1.57 -6.82
CA ARG A 115 -5.68 -0.53 -7.50
C ARG A 115 -4.69 0.15 -6.56
N PRO A 116 -3.60 0.74 -7.10
CA PRO A 116 -2.80 1.67 -6.33
C PRO A 116 -3.65 2.85 -5.90
N LYS A 117 -3.38 3.33 -4.70
CA LYS A 117 -4.11 4.40 -4.03
C LYS A 117 -3.21 5.60 -3.71
N THR A 118 -1.90 5.42 -3.78
CA THR A 118 -0.91 6.48 -3.60
C THR A 118 0.09 6.45 -4.74
N LEU A 119 0.84 7.53 -4.89
CA LEU A 119 1.84 7.61 -5.95
C LEU A 119 2.95 6.55 -5.80
N ASN A 120 3.45 6.29 -4.60
CA ASN A 120 4.48 5.26 -4.42
C ASN A 120 3.91 3.85 -4.64
N GLN A 121 2.61 3.62 -4.36
CA GLN A 121 1.96 2.37 -4.73
C GLN A 121 1.86 2.21 -6.26
N LYS A 122 1.57 3.28 -7.02
CA LYS A 122 1.62 3.24 -8.50
C LYS A 122 3.03 2.89 -8.97
N LYS A 123 4.04 3.66 -8.53
CA LYS A 123 5.44 3.42 -8.88
C LYS A 123 5.89 1.99 -8.56
N TYR A 124 5.44 1.44 -7.44
CA TYR A 124 5.70 0.04 -7.08
C TYR A 124 5.05 -0.95 -8.05
N VAL A 125 3.80 -0.72 -8.44
CA VAL A 125 3.09 -1.56 -9.42
C VAL A 125 3.73 -1.46 -10.81
N ASP A 126 4.08 -0.25 -11.26
CA ASP A 126 4.77 0.00 -12.52
C ASP A 126 6.15 -0.69 -12.51
N ALA A 127 6.90 -0.58 -11.41
CA ALA A 127 8.18 -1.26 -11.25
C ALA A 127 8.03 -2.78 -11.30
N ILE A 128 6.91 -3.33 -10.80
CA ILE A 128 6.57 -4.74 -11.04
C ILE A 128 6.50 -4.95 -12.55
N ASP A 129 5.72 -4.24 -13.33
CA ASP A 129 5.65 -4.51 -14.78
C ASP A 129 7.00 -4.41 -15.52
N GLU A 130 7.89 -3.52 -15.09
CA GLU A 130 9.14 -3.22 -15.79
C GLU A 130 10.34 -4.10 -15.44
N HIS A 131 10.35 -4.75 -14.27
CA HIS A 131 11.55 -5.43 -13.75
C HIS A 131 11.30 -6.89 -13.38
N THR A 132 12.27 -7.77 -13.61
CA THR A 132 12.17 -9.19 -13.25
C THR A 132 12.11 -9.41 -11.74
N ILE A 133 12.89 -8.66 -10.94
CA ILE A 133 12.89 -8.74 -9.48
C ILE A 133 12.55 -7.38 -8.88
N VAL A 134 11.51 -7.33 -8.01
CA VAL A 134 11.14 -6.11 -7.30
C VAL A 134 11.10 -6.34 -5.80
N PHE A 135 11.73 -5.43 -5.05
CA PHE A 135 11.67 -5.37 -3.60
C PHE A 135 10.68 -4.29 -3.18
N GLY A 136 9.54 -4.68 -2.59
CA GLY A 136 8.57 -3.78 -1.98
C GLY A 136 8.86 -3.61 -0.49
N ILE A 137 9.50 -2.51 -0.10
CA ILE A 137 9.96 -2.28 1.27
C ILE A 137 9.16 -1.15 1.90
N GLY A 138 8.49 -1.42 3.02
CA GLY A 138 7.82 -0.36 3.78
C GLY A 138 6.91 -0.85 4.89
N PRO A 139 6.28 0.07 5.64
CA PRO A 139 5.45 -0.25 6.80
C PRO A 139 4.28 -1.20 6.52
N ALA A 140 3.74 -1.81 7.57
CA ALA A 140 2.52 -2.61 7.50
C ALA A 140 1.30 -1.76 7.08
N GLY A 141 0.52 -2.26 6.11
CA GLY A 141 -0.67 -1.56 5.59
C GLY A 141 -0.41 -0.62 4.40
N THR A 142 0.82 -0.57 3.89
CA THR A 142 1.18 0.15 2.65
C THR A 142 0.74 -0.55 1.36
N GLY A 143 0.18 -1.76 1.47
CA GLY A 143 -0.29 -2.54 0.33
C GLY A 143 0.78 -3.34 -0.43
N LYS A 144 2.03 -3.36 0.03
CA LYS A 144 3.16 -4.05 -0.64
C LYS A 144 2.85 -5.50 -1.09
N THR A 145 2.41 -6.34 -0.16
CA THR A 145 2.10 -7.76 -0.44
C THR A 145 0.80 -7.88 -1.22
N TYR A 146 -0.21 -7.09 -0.86
CA TYR A 146 -1.54 -7.13 -1.49
C TYR A 146 -1.51 -6.74 -2.97
N LEU A 147 -0.80 -5.66 -3.32
CA LEU A 147 -0.64 -5.20 -4.71
C LEU A 147 0.23 -6.18 -5.52
N ALA A 148 1.28 -6.76 -4.92
CA ALA A 148 2.07 -7.80 -5.59
C ALA A 148 1.24 -9.02 -5.93
N MET A 149 0.42 -9.49 -4.99
CA MET A 149 -0.49 -10.62 -5.22
C MET A 149 -1.53 -10.30 -6.28
N ALA A 150 -2.05 -9.07 -6.32
CA ALA A 150 -2.97 -8.64 -7.37
C ALA A 150 -2.29 -8.69 -8.76
N LYS A 151 -1.03 -8.26 -8.86
CA LYS A 151 -0.25 -8.38 -10.11
C LYS A 151 0.04 -9.83 -10.48
N ALA A 152 0.32 -10.70 -9.51
CA ALA A 152 0.51 -12.13 -9.75
C ALA A 152 -0.75 -12.79 -10.32
N VAL A 153 -1.92 -12.48 -9.74
CA VAL A 153 -3.21 -12.99 -10.21
C VAL A 153 -3.55 -12.42 -11.59
N GLN A 154 -3.28 -11.14 -11.84
CA GLN A 154 -3.43 -10.53 -13.17
C GLN A 154 -2.59 -11.25 -14.22
N ALA A 155 -1.29 -11.47 -13.96
CA ALA A 155 -0.38 -12.17 -14.86
C ALA A 155 -0.82 -13.62 -15.14
N LEU A 156 -1.33 -14.31 -14.11
CA LEU A 156 -1.89 -15.66 -14.27
C LEU A 156 -3.15 -15.67 -15.16
N GLN A 157 -4.07 -14.73 -14.96
CA GLN A 157 -5.29 -14.61 -15.77
C GLN A 157 -4.98 -14.21 -17.22
N ALA A 158 -3.96 -13.38 -17.41
CA ALA A 158 -3.43 -13.00 -18.72
C ALA A 158 -2.60 -14.11 -19.41
N LYS A 159 -2.34 -15.23 -18.70
CA LYS A 159 -1.50 -16.36 -19.15
C LYS A 159 -0.05 -15.97 -19.44
N GLU A 160 0.43 -14.90 -18.83
CA GLU A 160 1.85 -14.49 -18.87
C GLU A 160 2.70 -15.43 -18.02
N VAL A 161 2.13 -15.96 -16.94
CA VAL A 161 2.71 -17.02 -16.12
C VAL A 161 1.75 -18.20 -16.03
N THR A 162 2.29 -19.37 -15.73
CA THR A 162 1.50 -20.61 -15.57
C THR A 162 1.14 -20.92 -14.13
N ARG A 163 1.85 -20.31 -13.17
CA ARG A 163 1.64 -20.54 -11.74
C ARG A 163 2.04 -19.35 -10.86
N ILE A 164 1.46 -19.28 -9.67
CA ILE A 164 1.79 -18.32 -8.61
C ILE A 164 2.37 -19.10 -7.44
N ILE A 165 3.49 -18.64 -6.89
CA ILE A 165 4.11 -19.23 -5.70
C ILE A 165 4.21 -18.15 -4.63
N LEU A 166 3.44 -18.31 -3.55
CA LEU A 166 3.45 -17.43 -2.40
C LEU A 166 4.23 -18.12 -1.27
N THR A 167 5.23 -17.43 -0.75
CA THR A 167 6.07 -17.99 0.29
C THR A 167 6.39 -16.99 1.39
N ARG A 168 6.58 -17.50 2.60
CA ARG A 168 6.88 -16.73 3.81
C ARG A 168 7.91 -17.49 4.64
N PRO A 169 8.90 -16.82 5.26
CA PRO A 169 9.80 -17.50 6.18
C PRO A 169 9.04 -17.90 7.45
N ALA A 170 9.28 -19.12 7.93
CA ALA A 170 8.80 -19.54 9.24
C ALA A 170 9.71 -18.91 10.30
N VAL A 171 9.23 -17.87 10.97
CA VAL A 171 9.93 -17.26 12.11
C VAL A 171 9.02 -17.33 13.32
N GLU A 172 9.60 -17.75 14.44
CA GLU A 172 8.91 -17.91 15.72
C GLU A 172 8.63 -16.53 16.33
N ALA A 173 7.57 -15.88 15.88
CA ALA A 173 7.11 -14.63 16.48
C ALA A 173 6.35 -14.93 17.78
N GLY A 174 7.08 -14.91 18.91
CA GLY A 174 6.50 -14.95 20.27
C GLY A 174 6.22 -16.33 20.85
N GLU A 175 5.73 -17.29 20.07
CA GLU A 175 5.53 -18.69 20.50
C GLU A 175 6.47 -19.65 19.76
N ARG A 176 7.21 -20.49 20.49
CA ARG A 176 8.08 -21.52 19.90
C ARG A 176 7.21 -22.50 19.10
N LEU A 177 7.51 -22.68 17.80
CA LEU A 177 6.77 -23.55 16.88
C LEU A 177 6.65 -25.00 17.41
N GLY A 178 7.57 -25.38 18.31
CA GLY A 178 7.57 -26.65 19.02
C GLY A 178 6.32 -26.94 19.88
N TYR A 179 5.57 -25.94 20.37
CA TYR A 179 4.52 -26.13 21.39
C TYR A 179 3.09 -26.23 20.86
N LEU A 180 2.83 -25.88 19.60
CA LEU A 180 1.52 -26.10 19.00
C LEU A 180 1.28 -27.62 18.84
N PRO A 181 0.11 -28.17 19.20
CA PRO A 181 -0.22 -29.57 18.88
C PRO A 181 -0.49 -29.71 17.37
N GLY A 182 -0.14 -30.87 16.78
CA GLY A 182 -0.41 -31.18 15.37
C GLY A 182 0.82 -31.45 14.51
N THR A 183 0.57 -31.69 13.22
CA THR A 183 1.58 -31.92 12.18
C THR A 183 2.38 -30.64 11.87
N LEU A 184 3.57 -30.76 11.27
CA LEU A 184 4.38 -29.60 10.89
C LEU A 184 3.62 -28.61 9.99
N SER A 185 2.73 -29.11 9.12
CA SER A 185 1.88 -28.28 8.28
C SER A 185 0.84 -27.49 9.09
N GLU A 186 0.17 -28.11 10.05
CA GLU A 186 -0.82 -27.45 10.92
C GLU A 186 -0.19 -26.36 11.78
N LYS A 187 1.09 -26.49 12.11
CA LYS A 187 1.86 -25.49 12.87
C LYS A 187 2.21 -24.25 12.05
N ILE A 188 2.37 -24.39 10.74
CA ILE A 188 2.80 -23.30 9.86
C ILE A 188 1.58 -22.59 9.22
N ASP A 189 0.43 -23.27 9.15
CA ASP A 189 -0.81 -22.75 8.57
C ASP A 189 -1.21 -21.35 9.09
N PRO A 190 -1.15 -21.03 10.41
CA PRO A 190 -1.50 -19.70 10.89
C PRO A 190 -0.66 -18.57 10.28
N TYR A 191 0.61 -18.83 9.97
CA TYR A 191 1.52 -17.84 9.39
C TYR A 191 1.24 -17.58 7.91
N LEU A 192 0.68 -18.58 7.21
CA LEU A 192 0.32 -18.51 5.80
C LEU A 192 -1.11 -18.00 5.59
N ARG A 193 -1.97 -18.04 6.62
CA ARG A 193 -3.38 -17.61 6.56
C ARG A 193 -3.61 -16.23 5.91
N PRO A 194 -2.83 -15.18 6.22
CA PRO A 194 -3.02 -13.88 5.57
C PRO A 194 -2.87 -13.92 4.04
N LEU A 195 -2.06 -14.84 3.50
CA LEU A 195 -1.92 -15.04 2.06
C LEU A 195 -3.16 -15.73 1.47
N TYR A 196 -3.75 -16.70 2.18
CA TYR A 196 -5.03 -17.30 1.77
C TYR A 196 -6.17 -16.28 1.78
N ASP A 197 -6.27 -15.47 2.84
CA ASP A 197 -7.30 -14.43 2.96
C ASP A 197 -7.21 -13.42 1.80
N ALA A 198 -5.99 -13.00 1.43
CA ALA A 198 -5.77 -12.10 0.31
C ALA A 198 -6.17 -12.72 -1.05
N LEU A 199 -5.98 -14.03 -1.25
CA LEU A 199 -6.45 -14.72 -2.45
C LEU A 199 -7.98 -14.72 -2.56
N HIS A 200 -8.69 -14.85 -1.43
CA HIS A 200 -10.16 -14.79 -1.41
C HIS A 200 -10.74 -13.43 -1.81
N ASP A 201 -9.96 -12.35 -1.68
CA ASP A 201 -10.34 -11.03 -2.19
C ASP A 201 -10.15 -10.90 -3.71
N MET A 202 -9.26 -11.71 -4.31
CA MET A 202 -8.81 -11.57 -5.70
C MET A 202 -9.46 -12.57 -6.65
N LEU A 203 -9.78 -13.76 -6.15
CA LEU A 203 -10.28 -14.89 -6.94
C LEU A 203 -11.64 -15.34 -6.44
N ASP A 204 -12.36 -16.08 -7.29
CA ASP A 204 -13.58 -16.74 -6.85
C ASP A 204 -13.26 -17.83 -5.82
N PRO A 205 -13.80 -17.79 -4.58
CA PRO A 205 -13.65 -18.86 -3.59
C PRO A 205 -13.84 -20.28 -4.09
N ASP A 206 -14.76 -20.53 -5.04
CA ASP A 206 -14.98 -21.87 -5.58
C ASP A 206 -13.83 -22.34 -6.50
N SER A 207 -13.05 -21.40 -7.03
CA SER A 207 -11.88 -21.68 -7.88
C SER A 207 -10.60 -21.93 -7.07
N ILE A 208 -10.47 -21.29 -5.90
CA ILE A 208 -9.24 -21.32 -5.10
C ILE A 208 -8.83 -22.76 -4.71
N PRO A 209 -9.72 -23.63 -4.19
CA PRO A 209 -9.35 -25.02 -3.89
C PRO A 209 -8.80 -25.76 -5.10
N LYS A 210 -9.39 -25.57 -6.29
CA LYS A 210 -8.93 -26.22 -7.53
C LYS A 210 -7.54 -25.73 -7.94
N LEU A 211 -7.29 -24.43 -7.83
CA LEU A 211 -6.00 -23.82 -8.15
C LEU A 211 -4.89 -24.28 -7.19
N LEU A 212 -5.22 -24.42 -5.90
CA LEU A 212 -4.31 -24.94 -4.89
C LEU A 212 -4.00 -26.43 -5.11
N THR A 213 -5.04 -27.26 -5.29
CA THR A 213 -4.85 -28.72 -5.49
C THR A 213 -4.12 -29.05 -6.79
N SER A 214 -4.31 -28.26 -7.85
CA SER A 214 -3.59 -28.43 -9.11
C SER A 214 -2.15 -27.88 -9.09
N GLY A 215 -1.76 -27.15 -8.05
CA GLY A 215 -0.44 -26.51 -7.95
C GLY A 215 -0.27 -25.28 -8.85
N VAL A 216 -1.35 -24.77 -9.45
CA VAL A 216 -1.34 -23.49 -10.18
C VAL A 216 -1.09 -22.34 -9.21
N ILE A 217 -1.65 -22.42 -8.01
CA ILE A 217 -1.28 -21.54 -6.89
C ILE A 217 -0.67 -22.41 -5.80
N GLU A 218 0.52 -22.05 -5.36
CA GLU A 218 1.23 -22.73 -4.28
C GLU A 218 1.42 -21.73 -3.13
N VAL A 219 1.01 -22.10 -1.92
CA VAL A 219 1.27 -21.33 -0.70
C VAL A 219 2.11 -22.21 0.22
N ALA A 220 3.39 -21.88 0.39
CA ALA A 220 4.34 -22.76 1.06
C ALA A 220 5.42 -22.02 1.86
N PRO A 221 6.00 -22.63 2.91
CA PRO A 221 7.10 -22.04 3.66
C PRO A 221 8.36 -21.86 2.79
N LEU A 222 9.20 -20.88 3.11
CA LEU A 222 10.42 -20.57 2.34
C LEU A 222 11.36 -21.77 2.16
N ALA A 223 11.41 -22.68 3.14
CA ALA A 223 12.23 -23.89 3.07
C ALA A 223 11.91 -24.79 1.86
N TYR A 224 10.67 -24.76 1.36
CA TYR A 224 10.22 -25.57 0.23
C TYR A 224 10.76 -25.05 -1.11
N MET A 225 11.37 -23.86 -1.14
CA MET A 225 11.99 -23.30 -2.33
C MET A 225 13.35 -23.93 -2.64
N ARG A 226 13.97 -24.61 -1.67
CA ARG A 226 15.32 -25.17 -1.78
C ARG A 226 15.42 -26.17 -2.93
N GLY A 227 16.45 -26.02 -3.77
CA GLY A 227 16.72 -26.94 -4.88
C GLY A 227 15.78 -26.83 -6.08
N ARG A 228 14.85 -25.87 -6.09
CA ARG A 228 13.92 -25.66 -7.20
C ARG A 228 14.49 -24.69 -8.24
N THR A 229 14.01 -24.82 -9.47
CA THR A 229 14.11 -23.76 -10.48
C THR A 229 12.69 -23.40 -10.87
N LEU A 230 12.34 -22.13 -10.73
CA LEU A 230 10.97 -21.66 -10.83
C LEU A 230 10.82 -20.98 -12.18
N ASN A 231 10.50 -21.75 -13.22
CA ASN A 231 10.14 -21.23 -14.55
C ASN A 231 8.65 -20.90 -14.64
N ASP A 232 8.33 -19.99 -15.57
CA ASP A 232 6.98 -19.55 -15.97
C ASP A 232 6.07 -19.24 -14.78
N ALA A 233 6.62 -18.58 -13.76
CA ALA A 233 5.99 -18.38 -12.46
C ALA A 233 6.07 -16.95 -11.95
N PHE A 234 5.03 -16.52 -11.25
CA PHE A 234 5.08 -15.31 -10.43
C PHE A 234 5.31 -15.72 -8.97
N ILE A 235 6.46 -15.34 -8.40
CA ILE A 235 6.87 -15.75 -7.06
C ILE A 235 6.87 -14.56 -6.12
N ILE A 236 6.23 -14.69 -4.97
CA ILE A 236 6.19 -13.66 -3.93
C ILE A 236 6.79 -14.21 -2.63
N LEU A 237 7.85 -13.57 -2.13
CA LEU A 237 8.37 -13.80 -0.79
C LEU A 237 7.88 -12.68 0.14
N ASP A 238 6.95 -13.01 1.03
CA ASP A 238 6.42 -12.08 2.03
C ASP A 238 7.16 -12.15 3.37
N GLU A 239 7.09 -11.07 4.15
CA GLU A 239 7.86 -10.85 5.38
C GLU A 239 9.37 -11.13 5.22
N ALA A 240 9.94 -10.69 4.13
CA ALA A 240 11.33 -10.93 3.78
C ALA A 240 12.34 -10.38 4.80
N GLN A 241 11.94 -9.44 5.67
CA GLN A 241 12.78 -8.97 6.76
C GLN A 241 13.17 -10.09 7.74
N ASN A 242 12.36 -11.15 7.78
CA ASN A 242 12.52 -12.33 8.63
C ASN A 242 13.34 -13.43 7.93
N THR A 243 14.16 -13.08 6.93
CA THR A 243 15.11 -13.99 6.28
C THR A 243 16.55 -13.66 6.66
N THR A 244 17.42 -14.67 6.67
CA THR A 244 18.88 -14.47 6.70
C THR A 244 19.41 -14.14 5.31
N ALA A 245 20.65 -13.62 5.22
CA ALA A 245 21.31 -13.38 3.94
C ALA A 245 21.45 -14.66 3.09
N GLU A 246 21.70 -15.80 3.74
CA GLU A 246 21.77 -17.11 3.07
C GLU A 246 20.42 -17.55 2.50
N GLN A 247 19.34 -17.36 3.26
CA GLN A 247 17.98 -17.65 2.81
C GLN A 247 17.55 -16.74 1.65
N MET A 248 17.88 -15.45 1.73
CA MET A 248 17.62 -14.50 0.64
C MET A 248 18.37 -14.91 -0.63
N LYS A 249 19.67 -15.23 -0.53
CA LYS A 249 20.45 -15.73 -1.67
C LYS A 249 19.90 -17.06 -2.21
N MET A 250 19.50 -17.97 -1.32
CA MET A 250 18.88 -19.25 -1.71
C MET A 250 17.61 -19.00 -2.53
N PHE A 251 16.74 -18.10 -2.07
CA PHE A 251 15.49 -17.74 -2.74
C PHE A 251 15.71 -17.08 -4.10
N LEU A 252 16.50 -16.01 -4.17
CA LEU A 252 16.70 -15.24 -5.40
C LEU A 252 17.34 -16.10 -6.51
N THR A 253 18.20 -17.05 -6.14
CA THR A 253 18.81 -17.99 -7.10
C THR A 253 17.87 -19.11 -7.57
N ARG A 254 16.59 -19.12 -7.15
CA ARG A 254 15.58 -20.04 -7.69
C ARG A 254 14.89 -19.48 -8.94
N LEU A 255 15.14 -18.23 -9.31
CA LEU A 255 14.56 -17.58 -10.48
C LEU A 255 14.88 -18.38 -11.75
N GLY A 256 13.83 -18.80 -12.46
CA GLY A 256 13.91 -19.45 -13.76
C GLY A 256 13.50 -18.52 -14.90
N PHE A 257 13.45 -19.06 -16.12
CA PHE A 257 13.00 -18.33 -17.31
C PHE A 257 11.49 -18.07 -17.28
N GLY A 258 11.05 -16.96 -17.89
CA GLY A 258 9.63 -16.60 -17.96
C GLY A 258 9.02 -16.28 -16.59
N SER A 259 9.85 -16.03 -15.58
CA SER A 259 9.41 -15.85 -14.20
C SER A 259 9.70 -14.47 -13.66
N LYS A 260 8.97 -14.13 -12.61
CA LYS A 260 9.05 -12.85 -11.95
C LYS A 260 9.06 -13.02 -10.44
N MET A 261 9.86 -12.23 -9.74
CA MET A 261 9.94 -12.26 -8.28
C MET A 261 9.57 -10.92 -7.67
N VAL A 262 8.73 -10.98 -6.63
CA VAL A 262 8.47 -9.83 -5.77
C VAL A 262 8.80 -10.20 -4.33
N VAL A 263 9.65 -9.41 -3.68
CA VAL A 263 10.09 -9.63 -2.30
C VAL A 263 9.55 -8.48 -1.45
N THR A 264 8.65 -8.78 -0.52
CA THR A 264 7.99 -7.77 0.32
C THR A 264 8.45 -7.88 1.78
N GLY A 265 8.67 -6.74 2.43
CA GLY A 265 9.04 -6.73 3.84
C GLY A 265 9.11 -5.35 4.47
N ASP A 266 9.34 -5.33 5.77
CA ASP A 266 9.52 -4.12 6.58
C ASP A 266 10.81 -4.23 7.38
N VAL A 267 11.85 -3.49 6.99
CA VAL A 267 13.16 -3.53 7.66
C VAL A 267 13.16 -3.01 9.11
N THR A 268 12.03 -2.46 9.59
CA THR A 268 11.84 -2.01 10.98
C THR A 268 11.23 -3.08 11.88
N GLN A 269 10.64 -4.14 11.32
CA GLN A 269 9.94 -5.23 12.04
C GLN A 269 10.69 -6.56 11.92
N VAL A 270 11.96 -6.59 12.32
CA VAL A 270 12.81 -7.80 12.22
C VAL A 270 12.60 -8.69 13.45
N ASP A 271 12.07 -9.88 13.24
CA ASP A 271 11.78 -10.89 14.28
C ASP A 271 12.86 -11.99 14.37
N LEU A 272 14.03 -11.77 13.77
CA LEU A 272 15.10 -12.77 13.74
C LEU A 272 15.68 -13.03 15.14
N PRO A 273 15.90 -14.30 15.52
CA PRO A 273 16.45 -14.65 16.82
C PRO A 273 17.86 -14.08 17.00
N GLY A 274 18.17 -13.64 18.22
CA GLY A 274 19.50 -13.10 18.57
C GLY A 274 19.83 -11.77 17.90
N GLY A 275 18.86 -11.06 17.33
CA GLY A 275 19.09 -9.76 16.67
C GLY A 275 19.92 -9.88 15.39
N ALA A 276 19.89 -11.04 14.74
CA ALA A 276 20.63 -11.28 13.51
C ALA A 276 20.27 -10.25 12.43
N THR A 277 21.26 -9.90 11.60
CA THR A 277 21.03 -8.93 10.53
C THR A 277 20.11 -9.52 9.47
N SER A 278 19.03 -8.80 9.16
CA SER A 278 18.07 -9.18 8.12
C SER A 278 18.72 -9.28 6.74
N GLY A 279 18.46 -10.38 6.04
CA GLY A 279 18.83 -10.59 4.65
C GLY A 279 18.27 -9.51 3.72
N LEU A 280 17.06 -8.99 4.02
CA LEU A 280 16.46 -7.87 3.27
C LEU A 280 17.26 -6.57 3.42
N ARG A 281 17.91 -6.33 4.56
CA ARG A 281 18.77 -5.15 4.75
C ARG A 281 20.09 -5.31 4.00
N VAL A 282 20.68 -6.51 4.05
CA VAL A 282 21.95 -6.82 3.40
C VAL A 282 21.82 -6.81 1.88
N VAL A 283 20.74 -7.39 1.33
CA VAL A 283 20.55 -7.51 -0.12
C VAL A 283 20.39 -6.17 -0.83
N GLN A 284 19.84 -5.16 -0.15
CA GLN A 284 19.77 -3.79 -0.68
C GLN A 284 21.15 -3.23 -1.02
N GLN A 285 22.18 -3.56 -0.24
CA GLN A 285 23.55 -3.09 -0.50
C GLN A 285 24.24 -3.92 -1.59
N ILE A 286 23.88 -5.20 -1.68
CA ILE A 286 24.52 -6.13 -2.61
C ILE A 286 23.98 -5.97 -4.04
N LEU A 287 22.69 -5.70 -4.19
CA LEU A 287 22.01 -5.70 -5.49
C LEU A 287 21.64 -4.30 -6.01
N ASP A 288 22.13 -3.22 -5.39
CA ASP A 288 21.78 -1.84 -5.75
C ASP A 288 22.06 -1.50 -7.22
N GLU A 289 23.15 -2.04 -7.77
CA GLU A 289 23.57 -1.78 -9.16
C GLU A 289 23.19 -2.92 -10.14
N VAL A 290 22.44 -3.92 -9.69
CA VAL A 290 22.08 -5.05 -10.55
C VAL A 290 20.91 -4.63 -11.45
N ARG A 291 21.16 -4.64 -12.77
CA ARG A 291 20.12 -4.39 -13.78
C ARG A 291 18.96 -5.37 -13.61
N ASP A 292 17.75 -4.89 -13.89
CA ASP A 292 16.51 -5.68 -13.82
C ASP A 292 16.10 -6.10 -12.39
N VAL A 293 16.72 -5.46 -11.38
CA VAL A 293 16.34 -5.48 -9.97
C VAL A 293 15.92 -4.07 -9.57
N HIS A 294 14.77 -3.94 -8.90
CA HIS A 294 14.25 -2.64 -8.45
C HIS A 294 13.90 -2.64 -6.96
N PHE A 295 14.18 -1.55 -6.26
CA PHE A 295 13.82 -1.35 -4.85
C PHE A 295 12.78 -0.24 -4.70
N SER A 296 11.51 -0.63 -4.53
CA SER A 296 10.41 0.31 -4.26
C SER A 296 10.26 0.55 -2.76
N ARG A 297 10.45 1.80 -2.33
CA ARG A 297 10.30 2.22 -0.93
C ARG A 297 8.91 2.85 -0.71
N LEU A 298 8.10 2.19 0.11
CA LEU A 298 6.82 2.66 0.59
C LEU A 298 6.98 3.23 2.00
N THR A 299 6.17 4.24 2.32
CA THR A 299 6.29 5.03 3.55
C THR A 299 4.99 4.98 4.36
N SER A 300 4.98 5.60 5.55
CA SER A 300 3.76 5.76 6.34
C SER A 300 2.64 6.50 5.59
N HIS A 301 2.98 7.40 4.67
CA HIS A 301 2.01 8.11 3.81
C HIS A 301 1.30 7.18 2.83
N ASP A 302 1.87 6.00 2.56
CA ASP A 302 1.29 5.00 1.67
C ASP A 302 0.34 4.04 2.41
N VAL A 303 0.20 4.19 3.73
CA VAL A 303 -0.68 3.33 4.53
C VAL A 303 -2.13 3.67 4.25
N VAL A 304 -2.84 2.73 3.65
CA VAL A 304 -4.28 2.85 3.41
C VAL A 304 -5.02 1.96 4.38
N ARG A 305 -5.64 2.58 5.38
CA ARG A 305 -6.52 1.91 6.34
C ARG A 305 -7.84 2.66 6.42
N HIS A 306 -8.85 1.98 6.93
CA HIS A 306 -10.14 2.60 7.22
C HIS A 306 -9.96 3.78 8.19
N LYS A 307 -10.69 4.90 7.99
CA LYS A 307 -10.56 6.13 8.80
C LYS A 307 -10.70 5.86 10.31
N LEU A 308 -11.54 4.90 10.70
CA LEU A 308 -11.67 4.47 12.11
C LEU A 308 -10.38 3.87 12.67
N VAL A 309 -9.69 3.03 11.90
CA VAL A 309 -8.41 2.43 12.34
C VAL A 309 -7.36 3.52 12.54
N GLY A 310 -7.29 4.51 11.64
CA GLY A 310 -6.42 5.67 11.81
C GLY A 310 -6.72 6.45 13.09
N ARG A 311 -8.01 6.71 13.38
CA ARG A 311 -8.43 7.37 14.63
C ARG A 311 -8.09 6.55 15.88
N ILE A 312 -8.21 5.22 15.82
CA ILE A 312 -7.83 4.33 16.92
C ILE A 312 -6.32 4.41 17.16
N VAL A 313 -5.50 4.29 16.11
CA VAL A 313 -4.04 4.38 16.22
C VAL A 313 -3.62 5.73 16.81
N ALA A 314 -4.16 6.84 16.30
CA ALA A 314 -3.88 8.18 16.82
C ALA A 314 -4.24 8.33 18.31
N ALA A 315 -5.36 7.75 18.76
CA ALA A 315 -5.75 7.77 20.17
C ALA A 315 -4.78 6.97 21.07
N TYR A 316 -4.23 5.87 20.58
CA TYR A 316 -3.19 5.10 21.29
C TYR A 316 -1.86 5.86 21.32
N ASP A 317 -1.44 6.45 20.20
CA ASP A 317 -0.21 7.25 20.12
C ASP A 317 -0.25 8.44 21.09
N GLU A 318 -1.41 9.12 21.18
CA GLU A 318 -1.64 10.22 22.13
C GLU A 318 -1.61 9.74 23.59
N TYR A 319 -2.23 8.59 23.89
CA TYR A 319 -2.16 7.99 25.22
C TYR A 319 -0.73 7.61 25.62
N GLU A 320 0.04 7.03 24.70
CA GLU A 320 1.44 6.68 24.96
C GLU A 320 2.34 7.91 25.14
N ALA A 321 2.13 8.97 24.35
CA ALA A 321 2.85 10.23 24.50
C ALA A 321 2.59 10.85 25.88
N ASN A 322 1.31 10.95 26.28
CA ASN A 322 0.90 11.51 27.56
C ASN A 322 1.31 10.63 28.77
N GLY A 323 1.37 9.31 28.58
CA GLY A 323 1.83 8.35 29.60
C GLY A 323 3.35 8.34 29.83
N ARG A 324 4.15 8.84 28.88
CA ARG A 324 5.61 9.00 29.05
C ARG A 324 5.95 10.26 29.85
N ASP A 325 5.23 11.36 29.67
CA ASP A 325 5.43 12.60 30.44
C ASP A 325 5.10 12.43 31.93
N SER A 326 4.03 11.69 32.24
CA SER A 326 3.63 11.44 33.63
C SER A 326 4.56 10.46 34.39
N ARG A 327 5.39 9.68 33.68
CA ARG A 327 6.46 8.87 34.30
C ARG A 327 7.78 9.61 34.45
N SER A 328 8.10 10.58 33.59
CA SER A 328 9.30 11.42 33.77
C SER A 328 9.17 12.39 34.95
N GLU A 329 7.96 12.92 35.21
CA GLU A 329 7.74 13.79 36.39
C GLU A 329 7.81 13.02 37.71
N ALA A 330 7.34 11.77 37.75
CA ALA A 330 7.42 10.92 38.94
C ALA A 330 8.86 10.49 39.28
N ALA A 331 9.74 10.35 38.28
CA ALA A 331 11.15 10.00 38.49
C ALA A 331 12.01 11.19 38.95
N GLY A 332 11.66 12.42 38.56
CA GLY A 332 12.36 13.64 38.97
C GLY A 332 12.11 14.07 40.43
N GLY A 333 10.95 13.73 41.01
CA GLY A 333 10.59 14.10 42.38
C GLY A 333 11.22 13.28 43.51
N ALA A 334 11.85 12.14 43.19
CA ALA A 334 12.38 11.21 44.20
C ALA A 334 13.86 11.44 44.57
N HIS A 335 14.58 12.32 43.86
CA HIS A 335 16.02 12.53 44.09
C HIS A 335 16.38 13.75 44.96
N ASP A 336 15.40 14.60 45.31
CA ASP A 336 15.67 15.86 46.05
C ASP A 336 15.31 15.82 47.54
N ARG A 337 15.27 14.62 48.15
CA ARG A 337 15.03 14.47 49.60
C ARG A 337 16.04 13.57 50.29
N ARG A 338 17.35 13.75 50.04
CA ARG A 338 18.38 13.24 50.97
C ARG A 338 19.59 14.19 51.09
N ARG A 339 19.61 14.86 52.27
CA ARG A 339 20.74 15.35 53.10
C ARG A 339 21.15 16.83 52.97
N PRO A 340 21.78 17.44 54.00
CA PRO A 340 22.20 16.90 55.31
C PRO A 340 21.83 17.75 56.56
N GLN A 341 21.80 17.09 57.73
CA GLN A 341 22.43 17.59 58.96
C GLN A 341 23.30 16.45 59.50
#